data_AF-A0A3S0UR77-F1
#
_entry.id   AF-A0A3S0UR77-F1
#
_cell.length_a   1.000
_cell.length_b   1.000
_cell.length_c   1.000
_cell.angle_alpha   90.00
_cell.angle_beta   90.00
_cell.angle_gamma   90.00
#
_symmetry.space_group_name_H-M   'P 1'
#
loop_
_entity.id
_entity.type
_entity.pdbx_description
1 polymer ?
#
loop_
_entity_poly.entity_id
_entity_poly.type
_entity_poly.pdbx_seq_one_letter_code
_entity_poly.pdbx_strand_id
1 'polypeptide(L)'
;MRKIKQWYKKLNKFEKVIFWIIFAILTFFLLVALINITISLGYAGIKLKAVTWQTFSTAYSKDICFKISAIISTIVVLVVAGFIGYQKWQHFDMFDYEQKKKAKQKEQEFKQIQQSNLLKLNKNFGLIKSNLTQHTLLVGTTGSGKTTTLMQIIKELRFKFRETTIIIDGKGDVNLIEKIKQQDPNAFIWEIGGTTEYKPFANKNKVILADKIMSLFDFSEQYYQNLAHNYLLLLLDTLLKNDIAITFDNLVKYFPIKQLEKLIAFNDNSISLLSNFDEKDINGLFNQLNVYNTQLNNSLGNKNTLLELITKHKTILFSINSLMYP
;
A
#
# COMPACT_ATOMS: atom_id res chain seq x y z
N MET A 1 -27.01 -5.30 36.96
CA MET A 1 -26.32 -5.89 38.13
C MET A 1 -24.90 -6.41 37.86
N ARG A 2 -24.63 -7.15 36.76
CA ARG A 2 -23.30 -7.75 36.47
C ARG A 2 -22.13 -6.74 36.43
N LYS A 3 -22.38 -5.54 35.87
CA LYS A 3 -21.40 -4.44 35.78
C LYS A 3 -21.08 -3.77 37.13
N ILE A 4 -22.08 -3.61 38.01
CA ILE A 4 -21.92 -3.03 39.36
C ILE A 4 -21.04 -3.95 40.23
N LYS A 5 -21.25 -5.26 40.13
CA LYS A 5 -20.48 -6.28 40.87
C LYS A 5 -19.01 -6.33 40.45
N GLN A 6 -18.69 -6.06 39.19
CA GLN A 6 -17.32 -6.00 38.68
C GLN A 6 -16.60 -4.71 39.11
N TRP A 7 -17.30 -3.57 39.11
CA TRP A 7 -16.75 -2.29 39.59
C TRP A 7 -16.47 -2.31 41.10
N TYR A 8 -17.40 -2.82 41.92
CA TYR A 8 -17.19 -2.96 43.37
C TYR A 8 -15.93 -3.77 43.71
N LYS A 9 -15.57 -4.77 42.90
CA LYS A 9 -14.34 -5.55 43.13
C LYS A 9 -13.07 -4.71 42.99
N LYS A 10 -13.06 -3.70 42.11
CA LYS A 10 -11.91 -2.83 41.83
C LYS A 10 -11.69 -1.72 42.85
N LEU A 11 -12.70 -1.40 43.67
CA LEU A 11 -12.57 -0.39 44.73
C LEU A 11 -11.59 -0.84 45.81
N ASN A 12 -10.81 0.09 46.34
CA ASN A 12 -9.95 -0.17 47.49
C ASN A 12 -10.79 -0.35 48.77
N LYS A 13 -10.15 -0.78 49.87
CA LYS A 13 -10.86 -1.11 51.13
C LYS A 13 -11.63 0.09 51.70
N PHE A 14 -11.08 1.30 51.57
CA PHE A 14 -11.68 2.53 52.08
C PHE A 14 -12.88 2.98 51.24
N GLU A 15 -12.75 2.94 49.91
CA GLU A 15 -13.82 3.25 48.96
C GLU A 15 -15.01 2.28 49.07
N LYS A 16 -14.75 1.00 49.36
CA LYS A 16 -15.81 0.02 49.63
C LYS A 16 -16.61 0.37 50.89
N VAL A 17 -15.93 0.84 51.93
CA VAL A 17 -16.58 1.27 53.18
C VAL A 17 -17.45 2.51 52.93
N ILE A 18 -16.92 3.51 52.21
CA ILE A 18 -17.69 4.69 51.82
C ILE A 18 -18.91 4.31 50.98
N PHE A 19 -18.75 3.41 50.00
CA PHE A 19 -19.85 2.94 49.16
C PHE A 19 -20.97 2.30 49.99
N TRP A 20 -20.62 1.43 50.96
CA TRP A 20 -21.62 0.81 51.84
C TRP A 20 -22.28 1.81 52.78
N ILE A 21 -21.55 2.79 53.29
CA ILE A 21 -22.12 3.86 54.13
C ILE A 21 -23.14 4.67 53.31
N ILE A 22 -22.77 5.13 52.12
CA ILE A 22 -23.66 5.89 51.24
C ILE A 22 -24.87 5.04 50.84
N PHE A 23 -24.65 3.77 50.49
CA PHE A 23 -25.74 2.85 50.14
C PHE A 23 -26.69 2.62 51.32
N ALA A 24 -26.17 2.40 52.53
CA ALA A 24 -26.98 2.23 53.73
C ALA A 24 -27.81 3.49 54.05
N ILE A 25 -27.19 4.67 53.96
CA ILE A 25 -27.87 5.97 54.15
C ILE A 25 -29.00 6.13 53.13
N LEU A 26 -28.73 5.90 51.85
CA LEU A 26 -29.72 6.00 50.77
C LEU A 26 -30.89 5.02 50.98
N THR A 27 -30.58 3.77 51.36
CA THR A 27 -31.60 2.74 51.57
C THR A 27 -32.46 3.05 52.79
N PHE A 28 -31.86 3.57 53.86
CA PHE A 28 -32.57 4.03 55.05
C PHE A 28 -33.54 5.17 54.72
N PHE A 29 -33.09 6.20 54.01
CA PHE A 29 -33.97 7.31 53.61
C PHE A 29 -35.07 6.87 52.64
N LEU A 30 -34.81 5.93 51.74
CA LEU A 30 -35.83 5.35 50.86
C LEU A 30 -36.91 4.60 51.66
N LEU A 31 -36.51 3.81 52.67
CA LEU A 31 -37.42 3.11 53.57
C LEU A 31 -38.28 4.09 54.38
N VAL A 32 -37.67 5.14 54.93
CA VAL A 32 -38.39 6.20 55.65
C VAL A 32 -39.39 6.91 54.72
N ALA A 33 -39.01 7.17 53.46
CA ALA A 33 -39.92 7.75 52.47
C ALA A 33 -41.11 6.82 52.16
N LEU A 34 -40.87 5.52 51.96
CA LEU A 34 -41.91 4.53 51.71
C LEU A 34 -42.90 4.41 52.88
N ILE A 35 -42.40 4.40 54.11
CA ILE A 35 -43.23 4.39 55.33
C ILE A 35 -44.06 5.67 55.44
N ASN A 36 -43.47 6.83 55.16
CA ASN A 36 -44.19 8.10 55.20
C ASN A 36 -45.28 8.19 54.11
N ILE A 37 -45.03 7.63 52.92
CA ILE A 37 -46.03 7.57 51.83
C ILE A 37 -47.22 6.69 52.23
N THR A 38 -46.98 5.50 52.79
CA THR A 38 -48.07 4.60 53.23
C THR A 38 -48.87 5.18 54.38
N ILE A 39 -48.23 5.84 55.35
CA ILE A 39 -48.93 6.56 56.43
C ILE A 39 -49.77 7.71 55.87
N SER A 40 -49.24 8.46 54.88
CA SER A 40 -49.97 9.54 54.22
C SER A 40 -51.22 9.04 53.47
N LEU A 41 -51.10 7.94 52.73
CA LEU A 41 -52.21 7.28 52.01
C LEU A 41 -53.29 6.75 52.96
N GLY A 42 -52.90 6.09 54.06
CA GLY A 42 -53.85 5.63 55.09
C GLY A 42 -54.63 6.79 55.72
N TYR A 43 -53.98 7.93 55.93
CA TYR A 43 -54.62 9.12 56.46
C TYR A 43 -55.54 9.84 55.46
N ALA A 44 -55.22 9.81 54.16
CA ALA A 44 -56.09 10.32 53.12
C ALA A 44 -57.40 9.53 53.04
N GLY A 45 -57.35 8.22 53.33
CA GLY A 45 -58.55 7.38 53.49
C GLY A 45 -59.39 7.71 54.73
N ILE A 46 -58.78 8.13 55.84
CA ILE A 46 -59.47 8.49 57.09
C ILE A 46 -60.08 9.91 57.02
N LYS A 47 -59.54 10.81 56.19
CA LYS A 47 -59.98 12.21 56.04
C LYS A 47 -61.40 12.39 55.46
N LEU A 48 -62.13 11.31 55.17
CA LEU A 48 -63.56 11.32 54.81
C LEU A 48 -64.51 11.45 56.01
N LYS A 49 -64.03 11.38 57.28
CA LYS A 49 -64.87 11.64 58.46
C LYS A 49 -64.12 12.43 59.57
N ALA A 50 -64.52 13.71 59.72
CA ALA A 50 -64.37 14.65 60.85
C ALA A 50 -62.94 15.00 61.38
N VAL A 51 -62.73 16.28 61.75
CA VAL A 51 -61.40 16.87 62.05
C VAL A 51 -61.46 17.77 63.31
N THR A 52 -60.53 17.59 64.27
CA THR A 52 -60.30 18.44 65.48
C THR A 52 -58.81 18.79 65.64
N TRP A 53 -58.45 19.83 66.43
CA TRP A 53 -57.13 20.53 66.53
C TRP A 53 -55.85 19.66 66.60
N GLN A 54 -55.92 18.39 67.01
CA GLN A 54 -54.82 17.40 66.92
C GLN A 54 -54.39 17.10 65.47
N THR A 55 -55.28 17.35 64.50
CA THR A 55 -55.04 17.24 63.06
C THR A 55 -54.19 18.37 62.47
N PHE A 56 -53.99 19.49 63.16
CA PHE A 56 -53.18 20.63 62.68
C PHE A 56 -51.67 20.38 62.84
N SER A 57 -51.23 19.88 64.01
CA SER A 57 -49.84 19.47 64.26
C SER A 57 -49.37 18.35 63.30
N THR A 58 -50.27 17.40 63.01
CA THR A 58 -50.03 16.33 62.04
C THR A 58 -50.10 16.80 60.57
N ALA A 59 -50.81 17.88 60.26
CA ALA A 59 -50.80 18.50 58.93
C ALA A 59 -49.52 19.32 58.67
N TYR A 60 -49.01 20.05 59.68
CA TYR A 60 -47.76 20.80 59.60
C TYR A 60 -46.53 19.86 59.46
N SER A 61 -46.57 18.71 60.14
CA SER A 61 -45.60 17.62 59.98
C SER A 61 -45.65 16.99 58.59
N LYS A 62 -46.82 16.89 57.95
CA LYS A 62 -46.98 16.26 56.62
C LYS A 62 -46.41 17.07 55.46
N ASP A 63 -46.59 18.39 55.45
CA ASP A 63 -46.15 19.22 54.31
C ASP A 63 -44.62 19.40 54.30
N ILE A 64 -44.01 19.55 55.48
CA ILE A 64 -42.55 19.63 55.64
C ILE A 64 -41.89 18.27 55.33
N CYS A 65 -42.42 17.17 55.85
CA CYS A 65 -41.87 15.83 55.59
C CYS A 65 -41.97 15.44 54.10
N PHE A 66 -43.05 15.81 53.42
CA PHE A 66 -43.17 15.56 51.98
C PHE A 66 -42.15 16.36 51.16
N LYS A 67 -41.98 17.66 51.47
CA LYS A 67 -40.98 18.51 50.81
C LYS A 67 -39.55 18.01 51.03
N ILE A 68 -39.21 17.60 52.26
CA ILE A 68 -37.91 17.01 52.58
C ILE A 68 -37.69 15.71 51.80
N SER A 69 -38.70 14.82 51.75
CA SER A 69 -38.61 13.56 51.01
C SER A 69 -38.42 13.78 49.50
N ALA A 70 -39.12 14.75 48.91
CA ALA A 70 -38.98 15.11 47.51
C ALA A 70 -37.58 15.68 47.18
N ILE A 71 -37.04 16.53 48.07
CA ILE A 71 -35.68 17.08 47.94
C ILE A 71 -34.64 15.94 47.99
N ILE A 72 -34.76 15.04 48.98
CA ILE A 72 -33.84 13.91 49.12
C ILE A 72 -33.91 13.02 47.87
N SER A 73 -35.11 12.65 47.40
CA SER A 73 -35.29 11.84 46.19
C SER A 73 -34.63 12.48 44.96
N THR A 74 -34.77 13.80 44.79
CA THR A 74 -34.15 14.54 43.69
C THR A 74 -32.61 14.50 43.78
N ILE A 75 -32.05 14.67 44.97
CA ILE A 75 -30.60 14.56 45.21
C ILE A 75 -30.10 13.16 44.86
N VAL A 76 -30.83 12.10 45.26
CA VAL A 76 -30.46 10.71 44.91
C VAL A 76 -30.42 10.52 43.41
N VAL A 77 -31.43 10.99 42.67
CA VAL A 77 -31.49 10.86 41.21
C VAL A 77 -30.31 11.58 40.54
N LEU A 78 -29.99 12.80 40.98
CA LEU A 78 -28.87 13.58 40.43
C LEU A 78 -27.52 12.90 40.67
N VAL A 79 -27.30 12.37 41.88
CA VAL A 79 -26.06 11.65 42.23
C VAL A 79 -25.93 10.37 41.38
N VAL A 80 -27.01 9.61 41.22
CA VAL A 80 -27.00 8.39 40.39
C VAL A 80 -26.78 8.72 38.91
N ALA A 81 -27.42 9.76 38.38
CA ALA A 81 -27.23 10.21 37.00
C ALA A 81 -25.79 10.71 36.75
N GLY A 82 -25.24 11.51 37.66
CA GLY A 82 -23.86 11.98 37.62
C GLY A 82 -22.85 10.83 37.67
N PHE A 83 -23.09 9.83 38.52
CA PHE A 83 -22.26 8.64 38.62
C PHE A 83 -22.29 7.79 37.34
N ILE A 84 -23.47 7.60 36.72
CA ILE A 84 -23.61 6.90 35.43
C ILE A 84 -22.88 7.67 34.31
N GLY A 85 -23.01 9.00 34.28
CA GLY A 85 -22.32 9.86 33.34
C GLY A 85 -20.80 9.77 33.48
N TYR A 86 -20.30 9.85 34.72
CA TYR A 86 -18.88 9.73 35.03
C TYR A 86 -18.30 8.36 34.61
N GLN A 87 -19.02 7.27 34.85
CA GLN A 87 -18.59 5.94 34.38
C GLN A 87 -18.52 5.84 32.85
N LYS A 88 -19.46 6.44 32.12
CA LYS A 88 -19.39 6.48 30.66
C LYS A 88 -18.18 7.28 30.17
N TRP A 89 -17.86 8.38 30.85
CA TRP A 89 -16.75 9.26 30.46
C TRP A 89 -15.38 8.66 30.78
N GLN A 90 -15.20 7.99 31.93
CA GLN A 90 -13.94 7.28 32.25
C GLN A 90 -13.59 6.16 31.27
N HIS A 91 -14.59 5.59 30.59
CA HIS A 91 -14.40 4.56 29.57
C HIS A 91 -14.48 5.11 28.14
N PHE A 92 -14.58 6.43 27.96
CA PHE A 92 -14.61 7.06 26.65
C PHE A 92 -13.21 7.42 26.20
N ASP A 93 -12.66 6.59 25.32
CA ASP A 93 -11.39 6.88 24.65
C ASP A 93 -11.65 7.81 23.46
N MET A 94 -11.29 9.08 23.63
CA MET A 94 -11.47 10.11 22.61
C MET A 94 -10.63 9.82 21.36
N PHE A 95 -9.47 9.18 21.51
CA PHE A 95 -8.58 8.85 20.40
C PHE A 95 -9.16 7.71 19.55
N ASP A 96 -9.65 6.64 20.18
CA ASP A 96 -10.35 5.55 19.48
C ASP A 96 -11.63 6.04 18.79
N TYR A 97 -12.37 6.96 19.42
CA TYR A 97 -13.54 7.60 18.80
C TYR A 97 -13.17 8.40 17.53
N GLU A 98 -12.13 9.23 17.59
CA GLU A 98 -11.68 10.00 16.42
C GLU A 98 -11.16 9.11 15.29
N GLN A 99 -10.39 8.07 15.62
CA GLN A 99 -9.91 7.07 14.65
C GLN A 99 -11.09 6.40 13.95
N LYS A 100 -12.11 5.94 14.70
CA LYS A 100 -13.33 5.34 14.15
C LYS A 100 -14.13 6.32 13.29
N LYS A 101 -14.20 7.59 13.68
CA LYS A 101 -14.87 8.64 12.90
C LYS A 101 -14.16 8.88 11.56
N LYS A 102 -12.83 9.03 11.57
CA LYS A 102 -12.02 9.18 10.36
C LYS A 102 -12.11 7.94 9.45
N ALA A 103 -12.07 6.75 10.02
CA ALA A 103 -12.23 5.50 9.26
C ALA A 103 -13.61 5.41 8.57
N LYS A 104 -14.69 5.77 9.29
CA LYS A 104 -16.05 5.83 8.72
C LYS A 104 -16.18 6.84 7.59
N GLN A 105 -15.57 8.02 7.72
CA GLN A 105 -15.56 9.03 6.65
C GLN A 105 -14.85 8.49 5.41
N LYS A 106 -13.65 7.92 5.56
CA LYS A 106 -12.93 7.28 4.45
C LYS A 106 -13.70 6.13 3.81
N GLU A 107 -14.41 5.32 4.61
CA GLU A 107 -15.25 4.24 4.09
C GLU A 107 -16.43 4.78 3.27
N GLN A 108 -17.06 5.87 3.72
CA GLN A 108 -18.13 6.55 2.98
C GLN A 108 -17.61 7.16 1.68
N GLU A 109 -16.46 7.83 1.70
CA GLU A 109 -15.78 8.33 0.51
C GLU A 109 -15.49 7.19 -0.47
N PHE A 110 -14.93 6.07 0.02
CA PHE A 110 -14.64 4.90 -0.81
C PHE A 110 -15.90 4.30 -1.46
N LYS A 111 -17.03 4.26 -0.74
CA LYS A 111 -18.32 3.79 -1.29
C LYS A 111 -18.91 4.71 -2.36
N GLN A 112 -18.55 6.00 -2.36
CA GLN A 112 -18.99 6.96 -3.36
C GLN A 112 -18.14 6.92 -4.64
N ILE A 113 -16.95 6.31 -4.61
CA ILE A 113 -16.10 6.17 -5.79
C ILE A 113 -16.80 5.27 -6.81
N GLN A 114 -16.97 5.79 -8.03
CA GLN A 114 -17.53 5.00 -9.12
C GLN A 114 -16.71 3.74 -9.33
N GLN A 115 -17.39 2.60 -9.47
CA GLN A 115 -16.73 1.31 -9.59
C GLN A 115 -15.83 1.23 -10.84
N SER A 116 -16.09 2.05 -11.87
CA SER A 116 -15.22 2.24 -13.04
C SER A 116 -13.81 2.72 -12.68
N ASN A 117 -13.64 3.52 -11.63
CA ASN A 117 -12.37 4.13 -11.22
C ASN A 117 -11.59 3.32 -10.17
N LEU A 118 -12.11 2.16 -9.77
CA LEU A 118 -11.53 1.34 -8.71
C LEU A 118 -10.87 0.07 -9.28
N LEU A 119 -9.57 -0.10 -9.12
CA LEU A 119 -8.88 -1.36 -9.37
C LEU A 119 -9.19 -2.33 -8.23
N LYS A 120 -9.87 -3.45 -8.51
CA LYS A 120 -10.27 -4.39 -7.45
C LYS A 120 -9.12 -5.34 -7.09
N LEU A 121 -8.70 -5.32 -5.82
CA LEU A 121 -7.78 -6.32 -5.27
C LEU A 121 -8.54 -7.56 -4.78
N ASN A 122 -9.74 -7.37 -4.23
CA ASN A 122 -10.67 -8.46 -3.90
C ASN A 122 -12.11 -7.92 -3.87
N LYS A 123 -13.06 -8.68 -3.28
CA LYS A 123 -14.48 -8.30 -3.17
C LYS A 123 -14.71 -7.01 -2.35
N ASN A 124 -13.82 -6.72 -1.40
CA ASN A 124 -14.00 -5.68 -0.39
C ASN A 124 -12.99 -4.52 -0.52
N PHE A 125 -11.87 -4.74 -1.21
CA PHE A 125 -10.75 -3.81 -1.28
C PHE A 125 -10.33 -3.52 -2.72
N GLY A 126 -9.92 -2.28 -2.96
CA GLY A 126 -9.41 -1.84 -4.25
C GLY A 126 -8.56 -0.57 -4.15
N LEU A 127 -7.84 -0.27 -5.22
CA LEU A 127 -7.01 0.92 -5.37
C LEU A 127 -7.72 1.91 -6.28
N ILE A 128 -7.65 3.20 -5.95
CA ILE A 128 -8.21 4.25 -6.81
C ILE A 128 -7.28 4.43 -8.01
N LYS A 129 -7.83 4.46 -9.24
CA LYS A 129 -7.04 4.56 -10.48
C LYS A 129 -6.07 5.74 -10.46
N SER A 130 -6.52 6.90 -9.99
CA SER A 130 -5.69 8.12 -9.90
C SER A 130 -4.47 7.95 -8.99
N ASN A 131 -4.52 7.05 -8.02
CA ASN A 131 -3.40 6.83 -7.10
C ASN A 131 -2.35 5.88 -7.70
N LEU A 132 -2.69 5.13 -8.76
CA LEU A 132 -1.75 4.22 -9.41
C LEU A 132 -0.59 4.97 -10.08
N THR A 133 -0.75 6.26 -10.39
CA THR A 133 0.33 7.10 -10.96
C THR A 133 1.35 7.56 -9.92
N GLN A 134 1.12 7.31 -8.62
CA GLN A 134 2.01 7.72 -7.52
C GLN A 134 3.04 6.63 -7.14
N HIS A 135 3.16 5.59 -7.95
CA HIS A 135 3.85 4.33 -7.63
C HIS A 135 3.21 3.57 -6.46
N THR A 136 3.46 2.27 -6.39
CA THR A 136 2.93 1.41 -5.32
C THR A 136 3.98 0.41 -4.91
N LEU A 137 4.31 0.38 -3.62
CA LEU A 137 5.22 -0.59 -3.04
C LEU A 137 4.42 -1.74 -2.42
N LEU A 138 4.62 -2.95 -2.93
CA LEU A 138 4.02 -4.17 -2.39
C LEU A 138 5.07 -4.99 -1.64
N VAL A 139 5.00 -4.95 -0.30
CA VAL A 139 5.92 -5.69 0.58
C VAL A 139 5.24 -6.96 1.10
N GLY A 140 6.02 -8.03 1.25
CA GLY A 140 5.58 -9.29 1.81
C GLY A 140 6.66 -10.35 1.71
N THR A 141 6.55 -11.43 2.46
CA THR A 141 7.47 -12.58 2.39
C THR A 141 7.08 -13.53 1.25
N THR A 142 7.91 -14.54 0.97
CA THR A 142 7.53 -15.62 0.05
C THR A 142 6.31 -16.36 0.62
N GLY A 143 5.33 -16.69 -0.24
CA GLY A 143 4.08 -17.34 0.18
C GLY A 143 3.00 -16.38 0.72
N SER A 144 3.31 -15.10 0.96
CA SER A 144 2.33 -14.13 1.49
C SER A 144 1.28 -13.65 0.47
N GLY A 145 1.29 -14.19 -0.75
CA GLY A 145 0.36 -13.83 -1.82
C GLY A 145 0.77 -12.65 -2.71
N LYS A 146 2.01 -12.13 -2.63
CA LYS A 146 2.48 -10.99 -3.47
C LYS A 146 2.19 -11.20 -4.97
N THR A 147 2.62 -12.34 -5.51
CA THR A 147 2.42 -12.67 -6.94
C THR A 147 0.93 -12.72 -7.29
N THR A 148 0.10 -13.30 -6.43
CA THR A 148 -1.37 -13.34 -6.63
C THR A 148 -1.96 -11.92 -6.67
N THR A 149 -1.54 -11.05 -5.76
CA THR A 149 -1.98 -9.64 -5.75
C THR A 149 -1.53 -8.90 -7.02
N LEU A 150 -0.28 -9.08 -7.46
CA LEU A 150 0.22 -8.51 -8.71
C LEU A 150 -0.58 -9.00 -9.92
N MET A 151 -0.87 -10.30 -10.00
CA MET A 151 -1.68 -10.86 -11.09
C MET A 151 -3.11 -10.29 -11.12
N GLN A 152 -3.70 -10.02 -9.95
CA GLN A 152 -4.99 -9.37 -9.88
C GLN A 152 -4.91 -7.90 -10.34
N ILE A 153 -3.84 -7.18 -10.00
CA ILE A 153 -3.59 -5.81 -10.49
C ILE A 153 -3.44 -5.80 -12.01
N ILE A 154 -2.60 -6.68 -12.58
CA ILE A 154 -2.38 -6.82 -14.02
C ILE A 154 -3.70 -7.11 -14.74
N LYS A 155 -4.50 -8.04 -14.21
CA LYS A 155 -5.83 -8.38 -14.74
C LYS A 155 -6.74 -7.16 -14.82
N GLU A 156 -6.87 -6.39 -13.75
CA GLU A 156 -7.71 -5.19 -13.75
C GLU A 156 -7.16 -4.10 -14.69
N LEU A 157 -5.85 -3.82 -14.67
CA LEU A 157 -5.20 -2.87 -15.59
C LEU A 157 -5.50 -3.21 -17.05
N ARG A 158 -5.33 -4.47 -17.43
CA ARG A 158 -5.55 -4.92 -18.81
C ARG A 158 -7.03 -4.94 -19.19
N PHE A 159 -7.87 -5.64 -18.46
CA PHE A 159 -9.23 -5.94 -18.93
C PHE A 159 -10.21 -4.79 -18.69
N LYS A 160 -10.04 -4.08 -17.58
CA LYS A 160 -10.93 -2.98 -17.21
C LYS A 160 -10.41 -1.64 -17.71
N PHE A 161 -9.14 -1.34 -17.47
CA PHE A 161 -8.57 -0.05 -17.82
C PHE A 161 -7.94 -0.01 -19.22
N ARG A 162 -7.79 -1.17 -19.88
CA ARG A 162 -7.21 -1.31 -21.23
C ARG A 162 -5.76 -0.81 -21.34
N GLU A 163 -5.08 -0.75 -20.20
CA GLU A 163 -3.69 -0.31 -20.09
C GLU A 163 -2.74 -1.44 -20.54
N THR A 164 -1.64 -1.06 -21.18
CA THR A 164 -0.55 -1.99 -21.47
C THR A 164 0.32 -2.15 -20.22
N THR A 165 0.59 -3.40 -19.82
CA THR A 165 1.41 -3.70 -18.65
C THR A 165 2.72 -4.35 -19.06
N ILE A 166 3.84 -3.75 -18.63
CA ILE A 166 5.18 -4.31 -18.76
C ILE A 166 5.57 -4.91 -17.40
N ILE A 167 5.95 -6.17 -17.41
CA ILE A 167 6.29 -6.94 -16.22
C ILE A 167 7.76 -7.34 -16.36
N ILE A 168 8.55 -7.04 -15.34
CA ILE A 168 9.94 -7.45 -15.24
C ILE A 168 10.03 -8.41 -14.05
N ASP A 169 10.26 -9.69 -14.34
CA ASP A 169 10.42 -10.72 -13.32
C ASP A 169 11.91 -11.05 -13.18
N GLY A 170 12.53 -10.62 -12.08
CA GLY A 170 13.91 -10.94 -11.76
C GLY A 170 14.12 -12.35 -11.20
N LYS A 171 13.05 -13.07 -10.80
CA LYS A 171 13.18 -14.42 -10.26
C LYS A 171 13.22 -15.48 -11.36
N GLY A 172 12.63 -15.19 -12.52
CA GLY A 172 12.43 -16.17 -13.59
C GLY A 172 11.46 -17.30 -13.19
N ASP A 173 10.35 -16.96 -12.53
CA ASP A 173 9.39 -17.96 -12.03
C ASP A 173 8.54 -18.52 -13.19
N VAL A 174 8.80 -19.77 -13.59
CA VAL A 174 8.04 -20.46 -14.65
C VAL A 174 6.53 -20.45 -14.37
N ASN A 175 6.11 -20.49 -13.10
CA ASN A 175 4.70 -20.44 -12.75
C ASN A 175 4.07 -19.07 -13.08
N LEU A 176 4.86 -17.98 -13.09
CA LEU A 176 4.39 -16.66 -13.47
C LEU A 176 4.11 -16.60 -14.99
N ILE A 177 5.00 -17.17 -15.79
CA ILE A 177 4.84 -17.29 -17.25
C ILE A 177 3.54 -18.03 -17.57
N GLU A 178 3.31 -19.20 -16.95
CA GLU A 178 2.09 -19.98 -17.17
C GLU A 178 0.83 -19.22 -16.76
N LYS A 179 0.84 -18.57 -15.60
CA LYS A 179 -0.30 -17.75 -15.14
C LYS A 179 -0.59 -16.59 -16.08
N ILE A 180 0.45 -15.95 -16.62
CA ILE A 180 0.28 -14.87 -17.60
C ILE A 180 -0.30 -15.42 -18.90
N LYS A 181 0.21 -16.54 -19.44
CA LYS A 181 -0.35 -17.19 -20.64
C LYS A 181 -1.81 -17.59 -20.45
N GLN A 182 -2.19 -18.10 -19.27
CA GLN A 182 -3.57 -18.45 -18.94
C GLN A 182 -4.49 -17.22 -18.91
N GLN A 183 -4.01 -16.07 -18.41
CA GLN A 183 -4.79 -14.84 -18.38
C GLN A 183 -4.79 -14.09 -19.73
N ASP A 184 -3.69 -14.16 -20.45
CA ASP A 184 -3.44 -13.50 -21.73
C ASP A 184 -2.66 -14.41 -22.68
N PRO A 185 -3.37 -15.23 -23.49
CA PRO A 185 -2.72 -16.08 -24.48
C PRO A 185 -1.91 -15.30 -25.54
N ASN A 186 -2.22 -14.00 -25.70
CA ASN A 186 -1.54 -13.10 -26.64
C ASN A 186 -0.44 -12.26 -25.96
N ALA A 187 -0.06 -12.58 -24.73
CA ALA A 187 1.03 -11.90 -24.05
C ALA A 187 2.34 -12.08 -24.82
N PHE A 188 3.13 -11.02 -24.93
CA PHE A 188 4.52 -11.15 -25.35
C PHE A 188 5.36 -11.61 -24.17
N ILE A 189 6.12 -12.68 -24.34
CA ILE A 189 6.95 -13.26 -23.29
C ILE A 189 8.37 -13.44 -23.83
N TRP A 190 9.29 -12.73 -23.20
CA TRP A 190 10.71 -12.80 -23.47
C TRP A 190 11.43 -13.40 -22.27
N GLU A 191 12.36 -14.29 -22.54
CA GLU A 191 13.15 -15.01 -21.53
C GLU A 191 14.61 -14.97 -21.95
N ILE A 192 15.53 -14.87 -20.98
CA ILE A 192 16.96 -15.01 -21.28
C ILE A 192 17.22 -16.41 -21.84
N GLY A 193 17.88 -16.48 -23.01
CA GLY A 193 18.15 -17.75 -23.70
C GLY A 193 16.91 -18.43 -24.31
N GLY A 194 15.73 -17.81 -24.24
CA GLY A 194 14.51 -18.27 -24.87
C GLY A 194 14.53 -18.11 -26.40
N THR A 195 13.45 -18.55 -27.06
CA THR A 195 13.29 -18.49 -28.52
C THR A 195 12.62 -17.21 -29.02
N THR A 196 12.00 -16.43 -28.13
CA THR A 196 11.39 -15.15 -28.49
C THR A 196 12.46 -14.07 -28.60
N GLU A 197 12.59 -13.46 -29.77
CA GLU A 197 13.50 -12.33 -29.98
C GLU A 197 12.96 -11.01 -29.41
N TYR A 198 13.83 -10.19 -28.83
CA TYR A 198 13.58 -8.79 -28.47
C TYR A 198 14.69 -7.88 -29.03
N LYS A 199 14.34 -6.68 -29.52
CA LYS A 199 15.28 -5.69 -30.06
C LYS A 199 15.49 -4.52 -29.09
N PRO A 200 16.48 -4.59 -28.19
CA PRO A 200 16.72 -3.57 -27.16
C PRO A 200 17.39 -2.30 -27.70
N PHE A 201 18.08 -2.39 -28.85
CA PHE A 201 18.87 -1.32 -29.47
C PHE A 201 18.15 -0.66 -30.65
N ALA A 202 16.82 -0.69 -30.67
CA ALA A 202 16.02 -0.02 -31.69
C ALA A 202 16.00 1.51 -31.50
N ASN A 203 17.12 2.16 -31.78
CA ASN A 203 17.26 3.62 -31.77
C ASN A 203 18.26 4.03 -32.85
N LYS A 204 18.13 5.25 -33.39
CA LYS A 204 19.08 5.84 -34.34
C LYS A 204 20.04 6.86 -33.69
N ASN A 205 19.81 7.22 -32.43
CA ASN A 205 20.66 8.15 -31.70
C ASN A 205 21.82 7.40 -31.03
N LYS A 206 23.03 7.60 -31.54
CA LYS A 206 24.26 6.99 -31.01
C LYS A 206 24.54 7.30 -29.55
N VAL A 207 24.17 8.47 -29.04
CA VAL A 207 24.39 8.86 -27.63
C VAL A 207 23.50 8.02 -26.71
N ILE A 208 22.21 7.91 -27.03
CA ILE A 208 21.27 7.09 -26.25
C ILE A 208 21.67 5.60 -26.29
N LEU A 209 22.14 5.12 -27.45
CA LEU A 209 22.66 3.76 -27.59
C LEU A 209 23.92 3.54 -26.77
N ALA A 210 24.87 4.49 -26.83
CA ALA A 210 26.10 4.43 -26.05
C ALA A 210 25.80 4.39 -24.56
N ASP A 211 24.96 5.29 -24.04
CA ASP A 211 24.61 5.34 -22.62
C ASP A 211 23.92 4.04 -22.17
N LYS A 212 23.02 3.49 -22.99
CA LYS A 212 22.34 2.22 -22.72
C LYS A 212 23.32 1.04 -22.67
N ILE A 213 24.26 0.96 -23.60
CA ILE A 213 25.27 -0.10 -23.61
C ILE A 213 26.24 0.11 -22.44
N MET A 214 26.68 1.35 -22.19
CA MET A 214 27.57 1.68 -21.08
C MET A 214 26.97 1.35 -19.71
N SER A 215 25.64 1.42 -19.56
CA SER A 215 24.96 1.00 -18.33
C SER A 215 25.03 -0.51 -18.03
N LEU A 216 25.54 -1.32 -18.97
CA LEU A 216 25.80 -2.74 -18.75
C LEU A 216 27.12 -2.99 -18.00
N PHE A 217 27.95 -1.97 -17.82
CA PHE A 217 29.29 -2.12 -17.28
C PHE A 217 29.52 -1.24 -16.06
N ASP A 218 30.25 -1.78 -15.10
CA ASP A 218 30.76 -1.05 -13.95
C ASP A 218 32.21 -0.66 -14.19
N PHE A 219 32.53 0.62 -13.94
CA PHE A 219 33.88 1.15 -14.07
C PHE A 219 34.38 1.60 -12.71
N SER A 220 35.59 1.18 -12.34
CA SER A 220 36.25 1.65 -11.11
C SER A 220 36.86 3.04 -11.27
N GLU A 221 37.19 3.45 -12.50
CA GLU A 221 37.86 4.72 -12.79
C GLU A 221 37.16 5.48 -13.92
N GLN A 222 36.96 6.77 -13.69
CA GLN A 222 36.31 7.67 -14.64
C GLN A 222 37.05 7.78 -15.98
N TYR A 223 38.38 7.68 -15.96
CA TYR A 223 39.21 7.75 -17.16
C TYR A 223 38.84 6.65 -18.17
N TYR A 224 38.82 5.38 -17.72
CA TYR A 224 38.46 4.25 -18.58
C TYR A 224 36.99 4.29 -19.01
N GLN A 225 36.09 4.76 -18.15
CA GLN A 225 34.69 4.96 -18.51
C GLN A 225 34.54 5.96 -19.67
N ASN A 226 35.22 7.11 -19.59
CA ASN A 226 35.16 8.14 -20.63
C ASN A 226 35.78 7.65 -21.95
N LEU A 227 36.90 6.93 -21.86
CA LEU A 227 37.56 6.35 -23.02
C LEU A 227 36.66 5.31 -23.72
N ALA A 228 36.09 4.39 -22.95
CA ALA A 228 35.11 3.40 -23.42
C ALA A 228 33.89 4.05 -24.08
N HIS A 229 33.34 5.09 -23.46
CA HIS A 229 32.19 5.84 -24.00
C HIS A 229 32.52 6.49 -25.34
N ASN A 230 33.66 7.18 -25.43
CA ASN A 230 34.12 7.82 -26.67
C ASN A 230 34.35 6.80 -27.80
N TYR A 231 34.96 5.66 -27.47
CA TYR A 231 35.16 4.57 -28.43
C TYR A 231 33.82 4.04 -28.95
N LEU A 232 32.88 3.79 -28.03
CA LEU A 232 31.56 3.26 -28.36
C LEU A 232 30.75 4.24 -29.21
N LEU A 233 30.86 5.56 -28.96
CA LEU A 233 30.26 6.59 -29.82
C LEU A 233 30.80 6.53 -31.25
N LEU A 234 32.11 6.34 -31.43
CA LEU A 234 32.74 6.20 -32.74
C LEU A 234 32.28 4.92 -33.44
N LEU A 235 32.25 3.79 -32.74
CA LEU A 235 31.72 2.52 -33.25
C LEU A 235 30.28 2.68 -33.71
N LEU A 236 29.39 3.19 -32.86
CA LEU A 236 27.97 3.35 -33.16
C LEU A 236 27.74 4.34 -34.32
N ASP A 237 28.46 5.45 -34.37
CA ASP A 237 28.39 6.39 -35.49
C ASP A 237 28.75 5.71 -36.82
N THR A 238 29.84 4.94 -36.82
CA THR A 238 30.32 4.24 -38.00
C THR A 238 29.32 3.18 -38.46
N LEU A 239 28.77 2.38 -37.53
CA LEU A 239 27.76 1.38 -37.87
C LEU A 239 26.49 2.01 -38.44
N LEU A 240 26.01 3.09 -37.83
CA LEU A 240 24.81 3.80 -38.28
C LEU A 240 25.00 4.46 -39.66
N LYS A 241 26.15 5.10 -39.92
CA LYS A 241 26.48 5.70 -41.22
C LYS A 241 26.57 4.66 -42.35
N ASN A 242 26.95 3.42 -42.03
CA ASN A 242 27.05 2.31 -42.97
C ASN A 242 25.77 1.46 -43.03
N ASP A 243 24.65 1.93 -42.46
CA ASP A 243 23.37 1.20 -42.39
C ASP A 243 23.47 -0.22 -41.77
N ILE A 244 24.44 -0.42 -40.88
CA ILE A 244 24.63 -1.68 -40.15
C ILE A 244 23.72 -1.67 -38.91
N ALA A 245 22.90 -2.71 -38.76
CA ALA A 245 22.01 -2.84 -37.61
C ALA A 245 22.78 -2.94 -36.29
N ILE A 246 22.36 -2.20 -35.27
CA ILE A 246 22.95 -2.26 -33.93
C ILE A 246 22.39 -3.49 -33.19
N THR A 247 23.17 -4.57 -33.21
CA THR A 247 22.92 -5.83 -32.49
C THR A 247 24.16 -6.23 -31.71
N PHE A 248 24.05 -7.12 -30.72
CA PHE A 248 25.24 -7.64 -30.03
C PHE A 248 26.23 -8.30 -31.01
N ASP A 249 25.75 -9.09 -31.97
CA ASP A 249 26.61 -9.68 -33.01
C ASP A 249 27.42 -8.64 -33.79
N ASN A 250 26.77 -7.57 -34.27
CA ASN A 250 27.46 -6.53 -35.03
C ASN A 250 28.36 -5.70 -34.13
N LEU A 251 27.94 -5.41 -32.90
CA LEU A 251 28.79 -4.74 -31.91
C LEU A 251 30.06 -5.55 -31.71
N VAL A 252 29.98 -6.82 -31.34
CA VAL A 252 31.15 -7.69 -31.12
C VAL A 252 32.00 -7.85 -32.38
N LYS A 253 31.37 -8.05 -33.55
CA LYS A 253 32.07 -8.25 -34.83
C LYS A 253 32.93 -7.04 -35.22
N TYR A 254 32.40 -5.84 -35.04
CA TYR A 254 33.06 -4.59 -35.46
C TYR A 254 33.72 -3.86 -34.30
N PHE A 255 33.62 -4.36 -33.07
CA PHE A 255 34.28 -3.76 -31.91
C PHE A 255 35.81 -3.73 -32.04
N PRO A 256 36.52 -4.75 -32.57
CA PRO A 256 37.97 -4.66 -32.72
C PRO A 256 38.38 -3.54 -33.67
N ILE A 257 39.39 -2.75 -33.29
CA ILE A 257 39.85 -1.55 -34.03
C ILE A 257 40.07 -1.85 -35.51
N LYS A 258 40.77 -2.96 -35.83
CA LYS A 258 41.05 -3.37 -37.22
C LYS A 258 39.80 -3.71 -38.04
N GLN A 259 38.71 -4.12 -37.40
CA GLN A 259 37.44 -4.39 -38.09
C GLN A 259 36.65 -3.10 -38.28
N LEU A 260 36.67 -2.21 -37.28
CA LEU A 260 36.06 -0.90 -37.37
C LEU A 260 36.73 -0.02 -38.45
N GLU A 261 38.06 -0.04 -38.52
CA GLU A 261 38.87 0.69 -39.50
C GLU A 261 38.46 0.37 -40.94
N LYS A 262 38.11 -0.89 -41.25
CA LYS A 262 37.62 -1.29 -42.57
C LYS A 262 36.30 -0.65 -42.97
N LEU A 263 35.49 -0.19 -42.00
CA LEU A 263 34.21 0.48 -42.23
C LEU A 263 34.35 2.00 -42.31
N ILE A 264 35.44 2.56 -41.79
CA ILE A 264 35.71 3.99 -41.86
C ILE A 264 36.29 4.26 -43.25
N ALA A 265 35.57 5.02 -44.07
CA ALA A 265 36.10 5.47 -45.36
C ALA A 265 37.37 6.31 -45.13
N PHE A 266 38.40 6.12 -45.97
CA PHE A 266 39.74 6.73 -45.87
C PHE A 266 39.79 8.27 -45.72
N ASN A 267 38.68 8.98 -45.92
CA ASN A 267 38.59 10.45 -45.88
C ASN A 267 37.77 11.00 -44.69
N ASP A 268 37.33 10.19 -43.73
CA ASP A 268 36.62 10.68 -42.54
C ASP A 268 37.62 10.99 -41.40
N ASN A 269 37.46 12.13 -40.72
CA ASN A 269 38.27 12.52 -39.55
C ASN A 269 38.25 11.45 -38.44
N SER A 270 37.28 10.55 -38.49
CA SER A 270 37.13 9.33 -37.69
C SER A 270 38.40 8.45 -37.62
N ILE A 271 39.26 8.39 -38.65
CA ILE A 271 40.51 7.62 -38.61
C ILE A 271 41.50 8.21 -37.59
N SER A 272 41.63 9.54 -37.57
CA SER A 272 42.48 10.24 -36.61
C SER A 272 41.95 10.13 -35.16
N LEU A 273 40.63 9.97 -35.00
CA LEU A 273 40.04 9.70 -33.71
C LEU A 273 40.30 8.26 -33.27
N LEU A 274 40.26 7.30 -34.19
CA LEU A 274 40.52 5.89 -33.93
C LEU A 274 41.95 5.64 -33.44
N SER A 275 42.93 6.39 -33.95
CA SER A 275 44.34 6.28 -33.50
C SER A 275 44.58 6.71 -32.05
N ASN A 276 43.61 7.33 -31.39
CA ASN A 276 43.70 7.70 -29.97
C ASN A 276 43.36 6.55 -29.02
N PHE A 277 42.97 5.38 -29.54
CA PHE A 277 42.58 4.23 -28.74
C PHE A 277 43.57 3.08 -28.93
N ASP A 278 44.07 2.52 -27.83
CA ASP A 278 44.82 1.26 -27.86
C ASP A 278 43.88 0.07 -27.62
N GLU A 279 44.12 -1.06 -28.28
CA GLU A 279 43.32 -2.28 -28.09
C GLU A 279 43.25 -2.71 -26.61
N LYS A 280 44.36 -2.55 -25.88
CA LYS A 280 44.45 -2.91 -24.44
C LYS A 280 43.43 -2.13 -23.59
N ASP A 281 43.11 -0.90 -23.96
CA ASP A 281 42.28 0.00 -23.14
C ASP A 281 40.78 -0.29 -23.33
N ILE A 282 40.40 -0.87 -24.47
CA ILE A 282 39.01 -1.21 -24.82
C ILE A 282 38.71 -2.71 -24.70
N ASN A 283 39.73 -3.55 -24.48
CA ASN A 283 39.59 -5.01 -24.46
C ASN A 283 38.66 -5.50 -23.34
N GLY A 284 38.66 -4.81 -22.19
CA GLY A 284 37.73 -5.14 -21.10
C GLY A 284 36.27 -5.05 -21.54
N LEU A 285 35.91 -3.95 -22.22
CA LEU A 285 34.58 -3.71 -22.77
C LEU A 285 34.22 -4.73 -23.84
N PHE A 286 35.16 -5.03 -24.74
CA PHE A 286 34.99 -6.06 -25.77
C PHE A 286 34.64 -7.43 -25.17
N ASN A 287 35.44 -7.87 -24.19
CA ASN A 287 35.26 -9.19 -23.58
C ASN A 287 33.91 -9.31 -22.88
N GLN A 288 33.48 -8.29 -22.15
CA GLN A 288 32.17 -8.29 -21.49
C GLN A 288 31.02 -8.26 -22.52
N LEU A 289 31.12 -7.44 -23.58
CA LEU A 289 30.15 -7.47 -24.69
C LEU A 289 30.05 -8.85 -25.33
N ASN A 290 31.18 -9.54 -25.52
CA ASN A 290 31.21 -10.87 -26.11
C ASN A 290 30.57 -11.93 -25.19
N VAL A 291 30.75 -11.81 -23.87
CA VAL A 291 30.06 -12.64 -22.88
C VAL A 291 28.54 -12.44 -22.98
N TYR A 292 28.07 -11.18 -23.00
CA TYR A 292 26.65 -10.88 -23.16
C TYR A 292 26.11 -11.37 -24.50
N ASN A 293 26.85 -11.20 -25.59
CA ASN A 293 26.43 -11.74 -26.89
C ASN A 293 26.23 -13.25 -26.80
N THR A 294 27.20 -13.98 -26.24
CA THR A 294 27.14 -15.44 -26.13
C THR A 294 25.98 -15.92 -25.26
N GLN A 295 25.70 -15.24 -24.14
CA GLN A 295 24.63 -15.62 -23.21
C GLN A 295 23.23 -15.26 -23.73
N LEU A 296 23.11 -14.18 -24.50
CA LEU A 296 21.83 -13.59 -24.90
C LEU A 296 21.47 -13.81 -26.38
N ASN A 297 22.39 -14.38 -27.20
CA ASN A 297 22.29 -14.35 -28.67
C ASN A 297 20.93 -14.82 -29.22
N ASN A 298 20.38 -15.89 -28.63
CA ASN A 298 19.17 -16.50 -29.16
C ASN A 298 17.90 -15.67 -28.87
N SER A 299 17.91 -14.84 -27.82
CA SER A 299 16.73 -14.08 -27.40
C SER A 299 16.84 -12.59 -27.68
N LEU A 300 18.03 -12.04 -27.96
CA LEU A 300 18.20 -10.66 -28.38
C LEU A 300 18.50 -10.58 -29.88
N GLY A 301 17.59 -9.95 -30.64
CA GLY A 301 17.62 -9.98 -32.09
C GLY A 301 17.17 -8.69 -32.75
N ASN A 302 16.69 -8.82 -33.99
CA ASN A 302 16.31 -7.70 -34.84
C ASN A 302 14.79 -7.44 -34.90
N LYS A 303 14.01 -8.24 -34.17
CA LYS A 303 12.54 -8.16 -34.12
C LYS A 303 12.06 -7.64 -32.78
N ASN A 304 10.82 -7.15 -32.75
CA ASN A 304 10.10 -6.76 -31.53
C ASN A 304 10.78 -5.62 -30.78
N THR A 305 10.63 -4.40 -31.30
CA THR A 305 11.04 -3.20 -30.55
C THR A 305 10.07 -2.96 -29.38
N LEU A 306 10.52 -2.29 -28.31
CA LEU A 306 9.61 -1.98 -27.20
C LEU A 306 8.38 -1.19 -27.67
N LEU A 307 8.55 -0.26 -28.62
CA LEU A 307 7.46 0.53 -29.19
C LEU A 307 6.45 -0.36 -29.95
N GLU A 308 6.92 -1.32 -30.74
CA GLU A 308 6.04 -2.30 -31.40
C GLU A 308 5.28 -3.13 -30.37
N LEU A 309 5.98 -3.57 -29.32
CA LEU A 309 5.39 -4.42 -28.29
C LEU A 309 4.27 -3.71 -27.53
N ILE A 310 4.49 -2.47 -27.09
CA ILE A 310 3.45 -1.72 -26.36
C ILE A 310 2.23 -1.39 -27.22
N THR A 311 2.42 -1.36 -28.54
CA THR A 311 1.35 -1.14 -29.52
C THR A 311 0.56 -2.41 -29.80
N LYS A 312 1.23 -3.56 -29.91
CA LYS A 312 0.62 -4.84 -30.31
C LYS A 312 0.07 -5.65 -29.14
N HIS A 313 0.68 -5.53 -27.96
CA HIS A 313 0.38 -6.37 -26.80
C HIS A 313 -0.14 -5.55 -25.62
N LYS A 314 -1.05 -6.16 -24.86
CA LYS A 314 -1.53 -5.59 -23.58
C LYS A 314 -0.75 -6.10 -22.38
N THR A 315 -0.07 -7.24 -22.52
CA THR A 315 0.81 -7.80 -21.49
C THR A 315 2.15 -8.14 -22.13
N ILE A 316 3.22 -7.63 -21.54
CA ILE A 316 4.60 -7.84 -21.96
C ILE A 316 5.36 -8.31 -20.73
N LEU A 317 5.94 -9.51 -20.78
CA LEU A 317 6.76 -10.07 -19.70
C LEU A 317 8.20 -10.21 -20.17
N PHE A 318 9.11 -9.62 -19.40
CA PHE A 318 10.54 -9.91 -19.45
C PHE A 318 10.90 -10.76 -18.23
N SER A 319 11.15 -12.04 -18.46
CA SER A 319 11.59 -13.00 -17.46
C SER A 319 13.12 -13.06 -17.45
N ILE A 320 13.70 -12.40 -16.46
CA ILE A 320 15.14 -12.27 -16.25
C ILE A 320 15.47 -13.23 -15.11
N ASN A 321 15.90 -14.45 -15.42
CA ASN A 321 16.29 -15.39 -14.37
C ASN A 321 17.64 -14.96 -13.78
N SER A 322 17.64 -13.96 -12.89
CA SER A 322 18.87 -13.36 -12.36
C SER A 322 19.69 -14.33 -11.51
N LEU A 323 19.11 -15.48 -11.11
CA LEU A 323 19.83 -16.53 -10.39
C LEU A 323 20.66 -17.43 -11.31
N MET A 324 20.33 -17.49 -12.61
CA MET A 324 21.11 -18.27 -13.59
C MET A 324 22.28 -17.49 -14.20
N TYR A 325 22.30 -16.16 -14.05
CA TYR A 325 23.30 -15.28 -14.64
C TYR A 325 23.82 -14.34 -13.54
N PRO A 326 24.88 -14.73 -12.81
CA PRO A 326 25.43 -13.96 -11.69
C PRO A 326 26.07 -12.64 -12.12
#